data_AF-A0A5C1PZ36-F1
#
_entry.id   AF-A0A5C1PZ36-F1
#
_cell.length_a   1.000
_cell.length_b   1.000
_cell.length_c   1.000
_cell.angle_alpha   90.00
_cell.angle_beta   90.00
_cell.angle_gamma   90.00
#
_symmetry.space_group_name_H-M   'P 1'
#
loop_
_entity.id
_entity.type
_entity.pdbx_description
1 polymer ?
#
loop_
_entity_poly.entity_id
_entity_poly.type
_entity_poly.pdbx_seq_one_letter_code
_entity_poly.pdbx_strand_id
1 'polypeptide(L)'
;MAFDVGMDLEYRLARIGHTNDRRNDAKGNEPENVAFGRFGSTDYLFVASERSSVVAVYDMSQPTAPVYKQALPGALSPEGLVTIPSRGLMVSASEMDDRGLPARAAFNIYAYQKAAPAYPTIQSADRADGKPIPWAALSGMVAAPSGSTVYAVDDSFFRANRIFTVDVGVTPAVIRSELRITDANDVLKTFGATLPAARDNQAFDQTDVAAMINADKTVNLDPEGISLASAGGFWIASEGAGSKTAYETGRNITSANLLLRVSAAGVIQEVVTLPDAVNALQARYGFEGVAESNGKLVVAMQRAWLGETMPRIAVYDLTAKTWQFHFYPLDPATSPNGGWVGLSEITALGNNRFLVVERDNQNGPDARIKRLYRIDLTGAADGSTLTKTLVRDLMPDLRATRGPVLEKIEGLAVLASGEVLFVTDNDGVNDSSGETQLVRLGRILN
;
A
#
# COMPACT_ATOMS: atom_id res chain seq x y z
N MET A 1 -21.90 -27.52 -21.95
CA MET A 1 -21.31 -26.83 -20.78
C MET A 1 -21.69 -27.61 -19.54
N ALA A 2 -20.72 -28.05 -18.73
CA ALA A 2 -21.00 -28.89 -17.56
C ALA A 2 -21.22 -28.06 -16.27
N PHE A 3 -20.62 -26.87 -16.18
CA PHE A 3 -20.77 -25.92 -15.08
C PHE A 3 -20.26 -24.53 -15.53
N ASP A 4 -20.81 -23.46 -14.96
CA ASP A 4 -20.37 -22.07 -15.13
C ASP A 4 -20.37 -21.38 -13.76
N VAL A 5 -19.26 -20.76 -13.39
CA VAL A 5 -19.15 -19.98 -12.13
C VAL A 5 -19.47 -18.50 -12.32
N GLY A 6 -19.62 -18.03 -13.56
CA GLY A 6 -19.77 -16.61 -13.87
C GLY A 6 -18.67 -15.77 -13.24
N MET A 7 -19.07 -14.70 -12.53
CA MET A 7 -18.16 -13.72 -11.90
C MET A 7 -17.64 -14.15 -10.51
N ASP A 8 -17.91 -15.38 -10.07
CA ASP A 8 -17.55 -15.81 -8.70
C ASP A 8 -16.05 -15.70 -8.42
N LEU A 9 -15.20 -16.13 -9.37
CA LEU A 9 -13.75 -16.03 -9.21
C LEU A 9 -13.29 -14.56 -9.14
N GLU A 10 -13.86 -13.69 -9.97
CA GLU A 10 -13.57 -12.25 -9.94
C GLU A 10 -13.90 -11.62 -8.58
N TYR A 11 -15.08 -11.92 -8.05
CA TYR A 11 -15.47 -11.44 -6.72
C TYR A 11 -14.58 -12.02 -5.62
N ARG A 12 -14.16 -13.28 -5.72
CA ARG A 12 -13.22 -13.85 -4.75
C ARG A 12 -11.87 -13.15 -4.76
N LEU A 13 -11.34 -12.82 -5.94
CA LEU A 13 -10.05 -12.15 -6.09
C LEU A 13 -10.14 -10.68 -5.65
N ALA A 14 -11.20 -9.97 -6.04
CA ALA A 14 -11.47 -8.62 -5.56
C ALA A 14 -11.59 -8.55 -4.03
N ARG A 15 -12.18 -9.59 -3.40
CA ARG A 15 -12.30 -9.69 -1.95
C ARG A 15 -10.94 -9.71 -1.24
N ILE A 16 -9.93 -10.32 -1.85
CA ILE A 16 -8.64 -10.57 -1.22
C ILE A 16 -7.54 -9.60 -1.67
N GLY A 17 -7.90 -8.48 -2.30
CA GLY A 17 -6.95 -7.44 -2.67
C GLY A 17 -6.36 -7.56 -4.07
N HIS A 18 -6.86 -8.49 -4.89
CA HIS A 18 -6.32 -8.77 -6.23
C HIS A 18 -7.12 -8.08 -7.35
N THR A 19 -7.57 -6.86 -7.09
CA THR A 19 -8.34 -6.07 -8.06
C THR A 19 -7.41 -5.32 -9.01
N ASN A 20 -7.45 -5.62 -10.32
CA ASN A 20 -6.65 -4.93 -11.32
C ASN A 20 -7.48 -3.87 -12.07
N ASP A 21 -7.75 -2.73 -11.43
CA ASP A 21 -8.69 -1.72 -11.96
C ASP A 21 -8.31 -1.20 -13.35
N ARG A 22 -7.00 -0.99 -13.61
CA ARG A 22 -6.50 -0.48 -14.88
C ARG A 22 -6.69 -1.41 -16.07
N ARG A 23 -7.01 -2.70 -15.84
CA ARG A 23 -7.06 -3.72 -16.91
C ARG A 23 -8.31 -4.61 -16.83
N ASN A 24 -9.23 -4.31 -15.91
CA ASN A 24 -10.52 -4.98 -15.72
C ASN A 24 -11.46 -4.84 -16.93
N ASP A 25 -11.35 -3.76 -17.69
CA ASP A 25 -12.16 -3.49 -18.88
C ASP A 25 -11.76 -4.35 -20.11
N ALA A 26 -10.57 -4.95 -20.09
CA ALA A 26 -10.03 -5.72 -21.20
C ALA A 26 -10.19 -7.24 -21.03
N LYS A 27 -9.70 -7.81 -19.91
CA LYS A 27 -9.50 -9.27 -19.80
C LYS A 27 -9.73 -9.90 -18.41
N GLY A 28 -10.17 -9.13 -17.42
CA GLY A 28 -10.51 -9.66 -16.08
C GLY A 28 -9.32 -10.33 -15.39
N ASN A 29 -9.55 -11.44 -14.69
CA ASN A 29 -8.54 -12.15 -13.90
C ASN A 29 -7.69 -13.17 -14.68
N GLU A 30 -8.01 -13.43 -15.95
CA GLU A 30 -7.33 -14.37 -16.87
C GLU A 30 -7.01 -15.75 -16.24
N PRO A 31 -8.01 -16.65 -16.11
CA PRO A 31 -7.75 -18.06 -15.85
C PRO A 31 -7.05 -18.71 -17.04
N GLU A 32 -5.73 -18.84 -16.99
CA GLU A 32 -4.92 -19.31 -18.14
C GLU A 32 -4.68 -20.83 -18.13
N ASN A 33 -4.56 -21.43 -16.95
CA ASN A 33 -4.25 -22.86 -16.85
C ASN A 33 -4.96 -23.54 -15.68
N VAL A 34 -5.12 -24.86 -15.81
CA VAL A 34 -5.70 -25.71 -14.77
C VAL A 34 -4.90 -26.97 -14.54
N ALA A 35 -4.85 -27.41 -13.29
CA ALA A 35 -4.34 -28.74 -12.94
C ALA A 35 -5.36 -29.49 -12.09
N PHE A 36 -5.43 -30.79 -12.27
CA PHE A 36 -6.30 -31.67 -11.52
C PHE A 36 -5.48 -32.70 -10.76
N GLY A 37 -5.82 -32.95 -9.50
CA GLY A 37 -5.15 -33.97 -8.70
C GLY A 37 -6.00 -34.46 -7.53
N ARG A 38 -5.84 -35.75 -7.20
CA ARG A 38 -6.49 -36.36 -6.04
C ARG A 38 -5.59 -36.25 -4.82
N PHE A 39 -6.05 -35.57 -3.76
CA PHE A 39 -5.32 -35.43 -2.51
C PHE A 39 -6.11 -36.08 -1.38
N GLY A 40 -5.59 -37.20 -0.85
CA GLY A 40 -6.37 -38.08 0.02
C GLY A 40 -7.54 -38.71 -0.75
N SER A 41 -8.76 -38.57 -0.26
CA SER A 41 -9.97 -39.07 -0.95
C SER A 41 -10.61 -38.05 -1.88
N THR A 42 -10.20 -36.78 -1.82
CA THR A 42 -10.83 -35.65 -2.51
C THR A 42 -10.11 -35.33 -3.81
N ASP A 43 -10.89 -35.15 -4.87
CA ASP A 43 -10.41 -34.61 -6.14
C ASP A 43 -10.42 -33.08 -6.08
N TYR A 44 -9.33 -32.44 -6.52
CA TYR A 44 -9.22 -30.98 -6.54
C TYR A 44 -8.88 -30.49 -7.95
N LEU A 45 -9.46 -29.34 -8.29
CA LEU A 45 -9.09 -28.53 -9.45
C LEU A 45 -8.37 -27.28 -8.96
N PHE A 46 -7.22 -27.01 -9.56
CA PHE A 46 -6.42 -25.81 -9.34
C PHE A 46 -6.52 -24.96 -10.60
N VAL A 47 -6.82 -23.67 -10.46
CA VAL A 47 -6.99 -22.72 -11.56
C VAL A 47 -6.02 -21.57 -11.36
N ALA A 48 -5.06 -21.41 -12.26
CA ALA A 48 -4.11 -20.30 -12.25
C ALA A 48 -4.77 -19.06 -12.84
N SER A 49 -4.80 -17.99 -12.06
CA SER A 49 -5.20 -16.66 -12.48
C SER A 49 -3.92 -15.87 -12.73
N GLU A 50 -3.56 -15.67 -14.00
CA GLU A 50 -2.25 -15.13 -14.36
C GLU A 50 -2.09 -13.70 -13.84
N ARG A 51 -3.01 -12.81 -14.22
CA ARG A 51 -2.95 -11.39 -13.82
C ARG A 51 -3.10 -11.16 -12.34
N SER A 52 -3.92 -11.97 -11.70
CA SER A 52 -4.14 -11.88 -10.26
C SER A 52 -3.10 -12.68 -9.49
N SER A 53 -2.11 -13.30 -10.13
CA SER A 53 -1.00 -14.00 -9.46
C SER A 53 -1.45 -14.94 -8.34
N VAL A 54 -2.57 -15.64 -8.54
CA VAL A 54 -3.24 -16.48 -7.55
C VAL A 54 -3.66 -17.80 -8.18
N VAL A 55 -3.55 -18.89 -7.42
CA VAL A 55 -4.15 -20.17 -7.79
C VAL A 55 -5.41 -20.40 -6.95
N ALA A 56 -6.57 -20.45 -7.60
CA ALA A 56 -7.83 -20.81 -6.96
C ALA A 56 -7.98 -22.33 -6.86
N VAL A 57 -8.44 -22.82 -5.70
CA VAL A 57 -8.62 -24.25 -5.42
C VAL A 57 -10.10 -24.57 -5.31
N TYR A 58 -10.55 -25.57 -6.06
CA TYR A 58 -11.91 -26.08 -6.04
C TYR A 58 -11.92 -27.55 -5.65
N ASP A 59 -12.84 -27.93 -4.78
CA ASP A 59 -13.18 -29.31 -4.46
C ASP A 59 -14.14 -29.85 -5.51
N MET A 60 -13.71 -30.94 -6.13
CA MET A 60 -14.35 -31.61 -7.24
C MET A 60 -15.02 -32.91 -6.81
N SER A 61 -15.30 -33.11 -5.53
CA SER A 61 -16.05 -34.28 -5.02
C SER A 61 -17.40 -34.45 -5.71
N GLN A 62 -18.00 -33.34 -6.17
CA GLN A 62 -19.11 -33.34 -7.13
C GLN A 62 -18.66 -32.61 -8.41
N PRO A 63 -18.25 -33.33 -9.48
CA PRO A 63 -17.65 -32.71 -10.66
C PRO A 63 -18.57 -31.71 -11.39
N THR A 64 -19.89 -31.84 -11.24
CA THR A 64 -20.89 -30.94 -11.83
C THR A 64 -21.25 -29.76 -10.91
N ALA A 65 -20.70 -29.73 -9.70
CA ALA A 65 -20.88 -28.65 -8.74
C ALA A 65 -19.56 -28.39 -7.96
N PRO A 66 -18.49 -27.92 -8.65
CA PRO A 66 -17.24 -27.50 -8.01
C PRO A 66 -17.48 -26.52 -6.86
N VAL A 67 -16.82 -26.75 -5.72
CA VAL A 67 -16.92 -25.88 -4.55
C VAL A 67 -15.58 -25.19 -4.31
N TYR A 68 -15.55 -23.86 -4.38
CA TYR A 68 -14.35 -23.09 -4.03
C TYR A 68 -13.92 -23.40 -2.59
N LYS A 69 -12.62 -23.64 -2.40
CA LYS A 69 -12.01 -23.94 -1.10
C LYS A 69 -11.17 -22.79 -0.57
N GLN A 70 -10.22 -22.31 -1.37
CA GLN A 70 -9.28 -21.27 -0.95
C GLN A 70 -8.52 -20.70 -2.15
N ALA A 71 -7.82 -19.60 -1.92
CA ALA A 71 -6.80 -19.05 -2.80
C ALA A 71 -5.41 -19.42 -2.27
N LEU A 72 -4.48 -19.65 -3.18
CA LEU A 72 -3.06 -19.82 -2.89
C LEU A 72 -2.30 -18.61 -3.46
N PRO A 73 -1.48 -17.90 -2.65
CA PRO A 73 -0.70 -16.77 -3.14
C PRO A 73 0.41 -17.27 -4.07
N GLY A 74 0.45 -16.77 -5.30
CA GLY A 74 1.45 -17.09 -6.30
C GLY A 74 2.57 -16.06 -6.39
N ALA A 75 3.64 -16.40 -7.10
CA ALA A 75 4.54 -15.42 -7.68
C ALA A 75 3.87 -14.76 -8.91
N LEU A 76 4.54 -13.76 -9.49
CA LEU A 76 4.04 -13.02 -10.64
C LEU A 76 3.67 -13.96 -11.81
N SER A 77 2.51 -13.75 -12.42
CA SER A 77 2.02 -14.41 -13.64
C SER A 77 2.16 -15.94 -13.64
N PRO A 78 1.47 -16.68 -12.74
CA PRO A 78 1.49 -18.13 -12.72
C PRO A 78 0.78 -18.69 -13.96
N GLU A 79 1.46 -19.58 -14.69
CA GLU A 79 0.92 -20.24 -15.89
C GLU A 79 1.11 -21.75 -15.80
N GLY A 80 2.30 -22.23 -15.43
CA GLY A 80 2.59 -23.66 -15.33
C GLY A 80 2.03 -24.27 -14.04
N LEU A 81 1.13 -25.25 -14.13
CA LEU A 81 0.61 -25.99 -12.97
C LEU A 81 0.89 -27.49 -13.05
N VAL A 82 1.35 -28.09 -11.94
CA VAL A 82 1.46 -29.54 -11.81
C VAL A 82 1.08 -30.00 -10.41
N THR A 83 0.23 -31.03 -10.33
CA THR A 83 -0.04 -31.74 -9.07
C THR A 83 0.87 -32.96 -8.95
N ILE A 84 1.39 -33.20 -7.76
CA ILE A 84 2.18 -34.39 -7.41
C ILE A 84 1.50 -35.09 -6.21
N PRO A 85 0.34 -35.75 -6.41
CA PRO A 85 -0.43 -36.41 -5.34
C PRO A 85 0.37 -37.36 -4.45
N SER A 86 1.30 -38.13 -5.03
CA SER A 86 2.13 -39.09 -4.29
C SER A 86 3.02 -38.42 -3.23
N ARG A 87 3.28 -37.12 -3.36
CA ARG A 87 4.02 -36.29 -2.40
C ARG A 87 3.11 -35.31 -1.65
N GLY A 88 1.81 -35.29 -1.97
CA GLY A 88 0.88 -34.29 -1.47
C GLY A 88 1.28 -32.87 -1.86
N LEU A 89 1.85 -32.66 -3.05
CA LEU A 89 2.29 -31.33 -3.50
C LEU A 89 1.49 -30.81 -4.71
N MET A 90 1.38 -29.49 -4.82
CA MET A 90 1.02 -28.79 -6.05
C MET A 90 2.10 -27.74 -6.30
N VAL A 91 2.54 -27.59 -7.55
CA VAL A 91 3.57 -26.63 -7.95
C VAL A 91 2.97 -25.71 -9.00
N SER A 92 3.21 -24.41 -8.83
CA SER A 92 2.94 -23.37 -9.81
C SER A 92 4.25 -22.76 -10.27
N ALA A 93 4.34 -22.36 -11.53
CA ALA A 93 5.48 -21.69 -12.13
C ALA A 93 5.03 -20.41 -12.82
N SER A 94 5.79 -19.33 -12.63
CA SER A 94 5.65 -18.09 -13.41
C SER A 94 5.91 -18.33 -14.90
N GLU A 95 5.20 -17.62 -15.77
CA GLU A 95 5.43 -17.63 -17.23
C GLU A 95 6.78 -17.00 -17.60
N MET A 96 7.07 -15.82 -17.03
CA MET A 96 8.21 -15.00 -17.42
C MET A 96 9.03 -14.53 -16.22
N ASP A 97 10.34 -14.41 -16.44
CA ASP A 97 11.28 -13.75 -15.53
C ASP A 97 11.88 -12.54 -16.21
N ASP A 98 11.63 -11.36 -15.67
CA ASP A 98 12.26 -10.12 -16.12
C ASP A 98 12.99 -9.46 -14.95
N ARG A 99 14.29 -9.21 -15.12
CA ARG A 99 15.14 -8.59 -14.10
C ARG A 99 14.87 -7.08 -13.95
N GLY A 100 14.22 -6.46 -14.94
CA GLY A 100 13.79 -5.07 -14.91
C GLY A 100 12.54 -4.84 -14.07
N LEU A 101 11.75 -5.88 -13.81
CA LEU A 101 10.58 -5.80 -12.93
C LEU A 101 10.99 -6.00 -11.46
N PRO A 102 10.25 -5.42 -10.51
CA PRO A 102 10.45 -5.72 -9.10
C PRO A 102 10.27 -7.21 -8.84
N ALA A 103 9.12 -7.81 -9.18
CA ALA A 103 8.84 -9.22 -8.96
C ALA A 103 9.61 -10.15 -9.89
N ARG A 104 10.23 -11.19 -9.31
CA ARG A 104 10.95 -12.25 -10.02
C ARG A 104 10.05 -13.46 -10.25
N ALA A 105 10.34 -14.21 -11.31
CA ALA A 105 9.73 -15.52 -11.51
C ALA A 105 10.06 -16.45 -10.34
N ALA A 106 9.12 -17.33 -9.99
CA ALA A 106 9.38 -18.37 -9.01
C ALA A 106 8.61 -19.66 -9.30
N PHE A 107 9.05 -20.72 -8.61
CA PHE A 107 8.21 -21.89 -8.37
C PHE A 107 7.56 -21.76 -7.00
N ASN A 108 6.24 -21.68 -6.94
CA ASN A 108 5.50 -21.81 -5.70
C ASN A 108 5.21 -23.30 -5.46
N ILE A 109 5.61 -23.82 -4.31
CA ILE A 109 5.38 -25.21 -3.92
C ILE A 109 4.41 -25.22 -2.73
N TYR A 110 3.24 -25.81 -2.95
CA TYR A 110 2.19 -25.93 -1.94
C TYR A 110 2.10 -27.38 -1.46
N ALA A 111 1.95 -27.56 -0.16
CA ALA A 111 1.78 -28.86 0.47
C ALA A 111 0.33 -29.05 0.94
N TYR A 112 -0.26 -30.19 0.61
CA TYR A 112 -1.56 -30.61 1.11
C TYR A 112 -1.46 -30.98 2.59
N GLN A 113 -2.28 -30.33 3.41
CA GLN A 113 -2.23 -30.46 4.86
C GLN A 113 -3.61 -30.24 5.49
N LYS A 114 -3.78 -30.77 6.71
CA LYS A 114 -4.94 -30.49 7.55
C LYS A 114 -4.63 -29.30 8.48
N ALA A 115 -4.65 -28.10 7.92
CA ALA A 115 -4.46 -26.84 8.64
C ALA A 115 -5.38 -25.75 8.09
N ALA A 116 -5.62 -24.70 8.87
CA ALA A 116 -6.31 -23.52 8.37
C ALA A 116 -5.50 -22.84 7.25
N PRO A 117 -6.14 -22.23 6.24
CA PRO A 117 -5.44 -21.42 5.25
C PRO A 117 -4.70 -20.26 5.92
N ALA A 118 -3.45 -20.03 5.50
CA ALA A 118 -2.65 -18.88 5.97
C ALA A 118 -2.89 -17.61 5.14
N TYR A 119 -3.53 -17.74 3.98
CA TYR A 119 -3.83 -16.67 3.04
C TYR A 119 -5.32 -16.69 2.68
N PRO A 120 -6.00 -15.53 2.59
CA PRO A 120 -5.47 -14.18 2.77
C PRO A 120 -5.19 -13.83 4.24
N THR A 121 -4.41 -12.76 4.47
CA THR A 121 -4.22 -12.17 5.81
C THR A 121 -5.22 -11.04 6.11
N ILE A 122 -5.74 -10.41 5.05
CA ILE A 122 -6.77 -9.38 5.04
C ILE A 122 -7.72 -9.62 3.87
N GLN A 123 -9.01 -9.39 4.06
CA GLN A 123 -10.03 -9.53 3.02
C GLN A 123 -11.13 -8.49 3.23
N SER A 124 -12.02 -8.29 2.26
CA SER A 124 -13.17 -7.41 2.42
C SER A 124 -14.47 -8.12 2.77
N ALA A 125 -15.34 -7.39 3.46
CA ALA A 125 -16.75 -7.73 3.59
C ALA A 125 -17.50 -7.46 2.28
N ASP A 126 -18.73 -7.95 2.21
CA ASP A 126 -19.66 -7.59 1.16
C ASP A 126 -20.32 -6.25 1.44
N ARG A 127 -20.51 -5.49 0.37
CA ARG A 127 -21.41 -4.33 0.34
C ARG A 127 -22.86 -4.80 0.47
N ALA A 128 -23.75 -3.83 0.64
CA ALA A 128 -25.19 -4.08 0.73
C ALA A 128 -25.79 -4.75 -0.53
N ASP A 129 -25.14 -4.60 -1.70
CA ASP A 129 -25.56 -5.25 -2.95
C ASP A 129 -25.06 -6.70 -3.09
N GLY A 130 -24.39 -7.24 -2.06
CA GLY A 130 -23.87 -8.61 -2.03
C GLY A 130 -22.52 -8.79 -2.74
N LYS A 131 -21.92 -7.73 -3.28
CA LYS A 131 -20.59 -7.78 -3.91
C LYS A 131 -19.51 -7.42 -2.90
N PRO A 132 -18.31 -8.00 -2.99
CA PRO A 132 -17.19 -7.60 -2.13
C PRO A 132 -16.83 -6.14 -2.37
N ILE A 133 -16.29 -5.49 -1.34
CA ILE A 133 -15.57 -4.22 -1.52
C ILE A 133 -14.28 -4.55 -2.29
N PRO A 134 -14.09 -4.05 -3.54
CA PRO A 134 -12.84 -4.22 -4.26
C PRO A 134 -11.79 -3.29 -3.67
N TRP A 135 -10.60 -3.82 -3.51
CA TRP A 135 -9.45 -3.09 -2.99
C TRP A 135 -8.17 -3.71 -3.53
N ALA A 136 -7.10 -2.93 -3.42
CA ALA A 136 -5.70 -3.26 -3.60
C ALA A 136 -4.92 -2.01 -3.12
N ALA A 137 -3.63 -1.94 -3.39
CA ALA A 137 -2.88 -0.69 -3.34
C ALA A 137 -2.89 0.04 -1.98
N LEU A 138 -2.76 -0.70 -0.85
CA LEU A 138 -2.91 -0.13 0.49
C LEU A 138 -1.64 0.63 0.92
N SER A 139 -1.65 1.95 0.77
CA SER A 139 -0.49 2.81 1.03
C SER A 139 -0.66 3.74 2.25
N GLY A 140 -0.91 3.15 3.42
CA GLY A 140 -0.96 3.93 4.66
C GLY A 140 -1.93 3.33 5.67
N MET A 141 -1.61 3.45 6.95
CA MET A 141 -2.46 2.91 8.01
C MET A 141 -2.37 3.68 9.33
N VAL A 142 -3.50 3.84 10.03
CA VAL A 142 -3.53 4.41 11.39
C VAL A 142 -4.52 3.67 12.28
N ALA A 143 -4.14 3.45 13.54
CA ALA A 143 -5.03 2.82 14.51
C ALA A 143 -6.15 3.78 14.96
N ALA A 144 -7.35 3.25 15.15
CA ALA A 144 -8.38 3.94 15.90
C ALA A 144 -7.93 4.15 17.37
N PRO A 145 -8.48 5.15 18.10
CA PRO A 145 -8.04 5.44 19.47
C PRO A 145 -8.30 4.30 20.48
N SER A 146 -9.15 3.33 20.13
CA SER A 146 -9.46 2.18 20.97
C SER A 146 -9.85 0.96 20.12
N GLY A 147 -9.82 -0.22 20.74
CA GLY A 147 -10.23 -1.47 20.10
C GLY A 147 -9.21 -2.00 19.10
N SER A 148 -9.72 -2.69 18.08
CA SER A 148 -8.94 -3.39 17.06
C SER A 148 -9.28 -2.90 15.65
N THR A 149 -9.60 -1.61 15.52
CA THR A 149 -9.88 -0.99 14.23
C THR A 149 -8.66 -0.21 13.78
N VAL A 150 -8.33 -0.32 12.49
CA VAL A 150 -7.40 0.57 11.80
C VAL A 150 -8.08 1.18 10.59
N TYR A 151 -7.63 2.36 10.19
CA TYR A 151 -8.00 3.00 8.95
C TYR A 151 -6.83 2.88 7.97
N ALA A 152 -7.13 2.58 6.71
CA ALA A 152 -6.14 2.49 5.64
C ALA A 152 -6.57 3.30 4.42
N VAL A 153 -5.67 3.61 3.51
CA VAL A 153 -5.96 4.35 2.27
C VAL A 153 -5.46 3.60 1.04
N ASP A 154 -6.10 3.83 -0.10
CA ASP A 154 -5.56 3.44 -1.40
C ASP A 154 -4.77 4.57 -2.09
N ASP A 155 -3.74 4.21 -2.84
CA ASP A 155 -2.88 5.12 -3.61
C ASP A 155 -3.49 5.55 -4.97
N SER A 156 -2.70 6.22 -5.82
CA SER A 156 -3.11 6.62 -7.18
C SER A 156 -3.29 5.49 -8.19
N PHE A 157 -3.11 4.23 -7.82
CA PHE A 157 -3.56 3.09 -8.63
C PHE A 157 -5.06 3.21 -8.90
N PHE A 158 -5.83 3.59 -7.88
CA PHE A 158 -7.25 3.86 -7.98
C PHE A 158 -7.54 5.34 -8.20
N ARG A 159 -8.60 5.59 -8.96
CA ARG A 159 -9.26 6.89 -9.00
C ARG A 159 -10.33 6.99 -7.92
N ALA A 160 -10.71 8.22 -7.59
CA ALA A 160 -11.71 8.48 -6.56
C ALA A 160 -11.31 7.86 -5.22
N ASN A 161 -10.12 8.22 -4.70
CA ASN A 161 -9.46 7.55 -3.58
C ASN A 161 -10.35 7.38 -2.34
N ARG A 162 -10.03 6.37 -1.54
CA ARG A 162 -10.85 5.88 -0.43
C ARG A 162 -10.05 5.73 0.84
N ILE A 163 -10.77 5.86 1.95
CA ILE A 163 -10.37 5.44 3.28
C ILE A 163 -11.13 4.16 3.62
N PHE A 164 -10.43 3.11 4.01
CA PHE A 164 -11.01 1.85 4.46
C PHE A 164 -11.05 1.78 5.98
N THR A 165 -12.12 1.21 6.52
CA THR A 165 -12.17 0.79 7.93
C THR A 165 -11.91 -0.70 8.01
N VAL A 166 -10.84 -1.08 8.72
CA VAL A 166 -10.36 -2.46 8.80
C VAL A 166 -10.48 -2.96 10.24
N ASP A 167 -11.18 -4.08 10.41
CA ASP A 167 -11.24 -4.82 11.65
C ASP A 167 -10.08 -5.81 11.73
N VAL A 168 -9.09 -5.46 12.55
CA VAL A 168 -7.95 -6.31 12.91
C VAL A 168 -8.19 -7.00 14.27
N GLY A 169 -9.43 -7.21 14.68
CA GLY A 169 -9.79 -8.09 15.81
C GLY A 169 -10.03 -9.54 15.39
N VAL A 170 -10.13 -9.79 14.08
CA VAL A 170 -10.47 -11.09 13.48
C VAL A 170 -9.35 -11.60 12.57
N THR A 171 -9.41 -12.88 12.17
CA THR A 171 -8.43 -13.50 11.27
C THR A 171 -9.14 -14.31 10.18
N PRO A 172 -8.92 -14.00 8.88
CA PRO A 172 -8.17 -12.83 8.38
C PRO A 172 -8.80 -11.51 8.84
N ALA A 173 -8.03 -10.42 8.82
CA ALA A 173 -8.57 -9.09 9.06
C ALA A 173 -9.63 -8.74 8.00
N VAL A 174 -10.60 -7.89 8.35
CA VAL A 174 -11.73 -7.61 7.45
C VAL A 174 -11.88 -6.11 7.18
N ILE A 175 -11.79 -5.69 5.92
CA ILE A 175 -12.24 -4.37 5.48
C ILE A 175 -13.77 -4.36 5.57
N ARG A 176 -14.29 -3.59 6.52
CA ARG A 176 -15.74 -3.52 6.84
C ARG A 176 -16.47 -2.49 5.99
N SER A 177 -15.79 -1.39 5.66
CA SER A 177 -16.37 -0.28 4.90
C SER A 177 -15.30 0.50 4.15
N GLU A 178 -15.74 1.23 3.15
CA GLU A 178 -14.96 2.18 2.37
C GLU A 178 -15.63 3.55 2.40
N LEU A 179 -14.83 4.61 2.36
CA LEU A 179 -15.26 6.00 2.40
C LEU A 179 -14.53 6.77 1.31
N ARG A 180 -15.26 7.33 0.34
CA ARG A 180 -14.66 8.15 -0.73
C ARG A 180 -14.16 9.47 -0.18
N ILE A 181 -12.99 9.91 -0.62
CA ILE A 181 -12.50 11.27 -0.40
C ILE A 181 -13.13 12.17 -1.48
N THR A 182 -13.67 13.32 -1.05
CA THR A 182 -14.42 14.22 -1.92
C THR A 182 -14.08 15.68 -1.66
N ASP A 183 -14.11 16.48 -2.73
CA ASP A 183 -14.05 17.95 -2.67
C ASP A 183 -15.47 18.56 -2.69
N ALA A 184 -16.38 18.02 -1.88
CA ALA A 184 -17.80 18.41 -1.90
C ALA A 184 -18.04 19.90 -1.57
N ASN A 185 -17.10 20.52 -0.85
CA ASN A 185 -17.14 21.93 -0.47
C ASN A 185 -16.24 22.83 -1.33
N ASP A 186 -15.72 22.33 -2.46
CA ASP A 186 -14.83 23.07 -3.38
C ASP A 186 -13.56 23.62 -2.68
N VAL A 187 -13.06 22.97 -1.63
CA VAL A 187 -11.85 23.39 -0.89
C VAL A 187 -10.61 23.21 -1.75
N LEU A 188 -10.42 22.03 -2.34
CA LEU A 188 -9.29 21.74 -3.23
C LEU A 188 -9.38 22.59 -4.51
N LYS A 189 -10.58 22.72 -5.08
CA LYS A 189 -10.83 23.62 -6.21
C LYS A 189 -10.48 25.07 -5.90
N THR A 190 -10.86 25.59 -4.73
CA THR A 190 -10.55 26.98 -4.32
C THR A 190 -9.06 27.17 -4.10
N PHE A 191 -8.38 26.19 -3.51
CA PHE A 191 -6.91 26.19 -3.41
C PHE A 191 -6.26 26.26 -4.80
N GLY A 192 -6.74 25.47 -5.77
CA GLY A 192 -6.25 25.52 -7.15
C GLY A 192 -6.40 26.87 -7.82
N ALA A 193 -7.42 27.66 -7.47
CA ALA A 193 -7.60 29.01 -7.99
C ALA A 193 -6.54 30.03 -7.51
N THR A 194 -5.73 29.67 -6.50
CA THR A 194 -4.58 30.47 -6.06
C THR A 194 -3.29 30.15 -6.82
N LEU A 195 -3.27 29.06 -7.59
CA LEU A 195 -2.13 28.63 -8.40
C LEU A 195 -2.11 29.36 -9.76
N PRO A 196 -0.97 29.35 -10.47
CA PRO A 196 -0.91 29.85 -11.84
C PRO A 196 -1.95 29.19 -12.74
N ALA A 197 -2.66 30.00 -13.54
CA ALA A 197 -3.70 29.50 -14.45
C ALA A 197 -3.14 28.85 -15.73
N ALA A 198 -1.94 29.29 -16.15
CA ALA A 198 -1.29 28.76 -17.34
C ALA A 198 -0.62 27.42 -17.02
N ARG A 199 -0.82 26.44 -17.89
CA ARG A 199 -0.19 25.13 -17.77
C ARG A 199 1.34 25.27 -17.78
N ASP A 200 2.01 24.68 -16.79
CA ASP A 200 3.47 24.59 -16.70
C ASP A 200 3.89 23.16 -16.36
N ASN A 201 4.58 22.49 -17.28
CA ASN A 201 5.06 21.13 -17.03
C ASN A 201 6.13 21.03 -15.92
N GLN A 202 6.59 22.16 -15.38
CA GLN A 202 7.59 22.28 -14.31
C GLN A 202 7.05 22.92 -13.04
N ALA A 203 5.75 23.16 -12.93
CA ALA A 203 5.12 23.65 -11.71
C ALA A 203 3.71 23.09 -11.55
N PHE A 204 3.27 22.90 -10.31
CA PHE A 204 1.89 22.51 -10.05
C PHE A 204 0.96 23.70 -10.28
N ASP A 205 -0.08 23.51 -11.09
CA ASP A 205 -0.91 24.59 -11.59
C ASP A 205 -2.41 24.32 -11.48
N GLN A 206 -3.22 25.29 -11.90
CA GLN A 206 -4.67 25.19 -11.83
C GLN A 206 -5.24 24.05 -12.71
N THR A 207 -4.58 23.72 -13.82
CA THR A 207 -5.00 22.65 -14.73
C THR A 207 -4.81 21.27 -14.11
N ASP A 208 -3.75 21.11 -13.30
CA ASP A 208 -3.50 19.89 -12.55
C ASP A 208 -4.56 19.67 -11.46
N VAL A 209 -4.87 20.71 -10.66
CA VAL A 209 -5.93 20.63 -9.64
C VAL A 209 -7.28 20.31 -10.25
N ALA A 210 -7.60 20.88 -11.42
CA ALA A 210 -8.83 20.55 -12.13
C ALA A 210 -8.89 19.07 -12.55
N ALA A 211 -7.75 18.46 -12.93
CA ALA A 211 -7.68 17.05 -13.28
C ALA A 211 -7.82 16.11 -12.06
N MET A 212 -7.48 16.59 -10.87
CA MET A 212 -7.66 15.84 -9.62
C MET A 212 -9.13 15.69 -9.21
N ILE A 213 -10.05 16.54 -9.69
CA ILE A 213 -11.44 16.55 -9.21
C ILE A 213 -12.36 15.96 -10.27
N ASN A 214 -13.02 14.85 -9.93
CA ASN A 214 -14.01 14.22 -10.81
C ASN A 214 -15.34 14.99 -10.82
N ALA A 215 -16.18 14.71 -11.82
CA ALA A 215 -17.48 15.35 -11.96
C ALA A 215 -18.41 15.15 -10.75
N ASP A 216 -18.29 14.00 -10.08
CA ASP A 216 -19.04 13.64 -8.86
C ASP A 216 -18.39 14.14 -7.55
N LYS A 217 -17.37 15.02 -7.67
CA LYS A 217 -16.56 15.56 -6.56
C LYS A 217 -15.65 14.58 -5.86
N THR A 218 -15.58 13.31 -6.27
CA THR A 218 -14.50 12.44 -5.82
C THR A 218 -13.15 12.95 -6.34
N VAL A 219 -12.05 12.63 -5.65
CA VAL A 219 -10.72 13.14 -6.00
C VAL A 219 -9.77 12.03 -6.43
N ASN A 220 -8.84 12.37 -7.32
CA ASN A 220 -7.74 11.52 -7.78
C ASN A 220 -6.45 12.12 -7.19
N LEU A 221 -6.13 11.67 -5.99
CA LEU A 221 -4.92 11.98 -5.25
C LEU A 221 -3.94 10.82 -5.42
N ASP A 222 -2.81 10.94 -4.73
CA ASP A 222 -1.85 9.87 -4.52
C ASP A 222 -1.60 9.67 -3.03
N PRO A 223 -2.57 9.13 -2.26
CA PRO A 223 -2.44 8.98 -0.81
C PRO A 223 -1.39 7.93 -0.43
N GLU A 224 -0.36 8.35 0.33
CA GLU A 224 0.70 7.47 0.86
C GLU A 224 0.76 7.48 2.40
N GLY A 225 -0.17 8.19 3.04
CA GLY A 225 -0.18 8.32 4.49
C GLY A 225 -1.52 8.78 5.03
N ILE A 226 -1.88 8.25 6.20
CA ILE A 226 -3.10 8.62 6.93
C ILE A 226 -2.81 8.79 8.41
N SER A 227 -3.33 9.86 9.02
CA SER A 227 -3.37 10.05 10.46
C SER A 227 -4.78 10.37 10.91
N LEU A 228 -5.13 10.05 12.16
CA LEU A 228 -6.31 10.66 12.79
C LEU A 228 -6.05 12.15 12.99
N ALA A 229 -7.06 12.97 12.75
CA ALA A 229 -7.02 14.39 13.05
C ALA A 229 -7.54 14.65 14.46
N SER A 230 -6.84 15.46 15.28
CA SER A 230 -7.34 15.83 16.62
C SER A 230 -8.65 16.63 16.57
N ALA A 231 -8.89 17.32 15.46
CA ALA A 231 -10.14 18.02 15.16
C ALA A 231 -11.28 17.09 14.67
N GLY A 232 -11.04 15.78 14.64
CA GLY A 232 -11.94 14.77 14.08
C GLY A 232 -11.71 14.55 12.59
N GLY A 233 -11.97 13.32 12.12
CA GLY A 233 -11.63 12.89 10.76
C GLY A 233 -10.16 12.48 10.64
N PHE A 234 -9.55 12.83 9.51
CA PHE A 234 -8.25 12.32 9.08
C PHE A 234 -7.38 13.43 8.50
N TRP A 235 -6.08 13.23 8.57
CA TRP A 235 -5.10 13.85 7.70
C TRP A 235 -4.64 12.82 6.68
N ILE A 236 -4.55 13.24 5.42
CA ILE A 236 -4.04 12.45 4.31
C ILE A 236 -2.78 13.14 3.78
N ALA A 237 -1.70 12.38 3.61
CA ALA A 237 -0.53 12.83 2.89
C ALA A 237 -0.58 12.29 1.47
N SER A 238 -0.48 13.18 0.49
CA SER A 238 -0.44 12.83 -0.92
C SER A 238 0.94 13.12 -1.52
N GLU A 239 1.55 12.12 -2.17
CA GLU A 239 2.96 12.13 -2.62
C GLU A 239 3.27 13.24 -3.63
N GLY A 240 2.30 13.60 -4.46
CA GLY A 240 2.58 14.38 -5.67
C GLY A 240 3.27 13.54 -6.75
N ALA A 241 3.41 14.09 -7.94
CA ALA A 241 3.91 13.35 -9.09
C ALA A 241 4.65 14.25 -10.07
N GLY A 242 5.69 13.67 -10.68
CA GLY A 242 6.60 14.36 -11.58
C GLY A 242 7.80 14.98 -10.87
N SER A 243 8.69 15.58 -11.64
CA SER A 243 9.92 16.15 -11.10
C SER A 243 10.39 17.36 -11.89
N LYS A 244 11.24 18.18 -11.26
CA LYS A 244 12.00 19.19 -12.00
C LYS A 244 12.90 18.53 -13.04
N THR A 245 13.05 19.17 -14.19
CA THR A 245 13.91 18.71 -15.30
C THR A 245 15.37 18.60 -14.87
N ALA A 246 15.78 19.45 -13.92
CA ALA A 246 17.12 19.38 -13.32
C ALA A 246 17.33 18.12 -12.46
N TYR A 247 16.26 17.45 -12.03
CA TYR A 247 16.30 16.15 -11.34
C TYR A 247 16.26 14.99 -12.35
N GLU A 248 15.24 14.97 -13.21
CA GLU A 248 15.04 13.95 -14.25
C GLU A 248 14.29 14.56 -15.44
N THR A 249 14.72 14.26 -16.67
CA THR A 249 14.11 14.78 -17.89
C THR A 249 12.85 13.98 -18.26
N GLY A 250 11.86 14.65 -18.87
CA GLY A 250 10.68 13.98 -19.44
C GLY A 250 9.57 13.61 -18.45
N ARG A 251 9.69 13.98 -17.17
CA ARG A 251 8.68 13.70 -16.14
C ARG A 251 7.99 14.99 -15.68
N ASN A 252 6.92 15.37 -16.36
CA ASN A 252 6.15 16.58 -16.05
C ASN A 252 5.58 16.52 -14.63
N ILE A 253 5.59 17.65 -13.93
CA ILE A 253 4.85 17.80 -12.67
C ILE A 253 3.36 17.82 -13.00
N THR A 254 2.60 16.93 -12.35
CA THR A 254 1.14 16.80 -12.51
C THR A 254 0.41 16.81 -11.17
N SER A 255 1.14 16.74 -10.06
CA SER A 255 0.60 16.95 -8.72
C SER A 255 1.69 17.42 -7.76
N ALA A 256 1.32 18.28 -6.82
CA ALA A 256 2.18 18.66 -5.71
C ALA A 256 2.03 17.69 -4.53
N ASN A 257 2.98 17.78 -3.61
CA ASN A 257 2.91 17.14 -2.30
C ASN A 257 1.89 17.92 -1.45
N LEU A 258 0.82 17.26 -1.00
CA LEU A 258 -0.28 17.91 -0.30
C LEU A 258 -0.62 17.19 1.01
N LEU A 259 -0.86 17.94 2.07
CA LEU A 259 -1.57 17.43 3.24
C LEU A 259 -3.03 17.88 3.18
N LEU A 260 -3.96 16.94 3.29
CA LEU A 260 -5.39 17.21 3.24
C LEU A 260 -6.03 16.83 4.57
N ARG A 261 -6.76 17.76 5.20
CA ARG A 261 -7.65 17.40 6.30
C ARG A 261 -8.98 16.97 5.72
N VAL A 262 -9.41 15.78 6.07
CA VAL A 262 -10.64 15.15 5.59
C VAL A 262 -11.54 14.88 6.77
N SER A 263 -12.81 15.27 6.68
CA SER A 263 -13.79 14.97 7.73
C SER A 263 -14.03 13.47 7.89
N ALA A 264 -14.67 13.06 8.99
CA ALA A 264 -15.11 11.68 9.19
C ALA A 264 -16.09 11.16 8.11
N ALA A 265 -16.67 12.07 7.31
CA ALA A 265 -17.54 11.76 6.18
C ALA A 265 -16.82 11.80 4.81
N GLY A 266 -15.49 11.91 4.79
CA GLY A 266 -14.71 11.86 3.54
C GLY A 266 -14.65 13.19 2.79
N VAL A 267 -15.16 14.29 3.36
CA VAL A 267 -15.13 15.62 2.72
C VAL A 267 -13.86 16.37 3.09
N ILE A 268 -13.11 16.86 2.10
CA ILE A 268 -11.93 17.72 2.29
C ILE A 268 -12.33 19.04 2.97
N GLN A 269 -11.56 19.42 3.98
CA GLN A 269 -11.77 20.61 4.81
C GLN A 269 -10.60 21.59 4.75
N GLU A 270 -9.40 21.10 4.43
CA GLU A 270 -8.18 21.91 4.41
C GLU A 270 -7.17 21.27 3.46
N VAL A 271 -6.39 22.11 2.77
CA VAL A 271 -5.27 21.71 1.91
C VAL A 271 -4.06 22.52 2.34
N VAL A 272 -2.95 21.83 2.63
CA VAL A 272 -1.66 22.43 2.97
C VAL A 272 -0.64 21.99 1.94
N THR A 273 0.06 22.96 1.36
CA THR A 273 1.18 22.73 0.44
C THR A 273 2.51 22.98 1.14
N LEU A 274 3.57 22.42 0.58
CA LEU A 274 4.94 22.78 0.94
C LEU A 274 5.24 24.24 0.56
N PRO A 275 6.24 24.89 1.20
CA PRO A 275 6.70 26.20 0.77
C PRO A 275 7.23 26.16 -0.67
N ASP A 276 7.05 27.25 -1.42
CA ASP A 276 7.50 27.35 -2.82
C ASP A 276 8.97 27.00 -3.01
N ALA A 277 9.83 27.41 -2.08
CA ALA A 277 11.26 27.10 -2.10
C ALA A 277 11.54 25.58 -2.00
N VAL A 278 10.65 24.83 -1.35
CA VAL A 278 10.76 23.36 -1.25
C VAL A 278 10.16 22.71 -2.49
N ASN A 279 8.99 23.15 -2.95
CA ASN A 279 8.39 22.69 -4.21
C ASN A 279 9.31 22.94 -5.43
N ALA A 280 10.17 23.95 -5.37
CA ALA A 280 11.20 24.20 -6.38
C ALA A 280 12.24 23.07 -6.49
N LEU A 281 12.34 22.18 -5.50
CA LEU A 281 13.25 21.03 -5.46
C LEU A 281 12.58 19.70 -5.80
N GLN A 282 11.27 19.70 -6.13
CA GLN A 282 10.45 18.50 -6.28
C GLN A 282 11.12 17.41 -7.14
N ALA A 283 11.26 16.25 -6.52
CA ALA A 283 11.65 15.00 -7.16
C ALA A 283 10.41 14.11 -7.34
N ARG A 284 10.59 12.97 -8.01
CA ARG A 284 9.50 12.01 -8.29
C ARG A 284 9.05 11.18 -7.07
N TYR A 285 9.68 11.40 -5.92
CA TYR A 285 9.41 10.69 -4.67
C TYR A 285 9.02 11.74 -3.64
N GLY A 286 7.93 11.58 -2.91
CA GLY A 286 7.32 12.68 -2.17
C GLY A 286 6.95 12.35 -0.73
N PHE A 287 5.80 12.89 -0.31
CA PHE A 287 5.18 12.59 0.97
C PHE A 287 4.76 11.14 1.04
N GLU A 288 5.13 10.53 2.15
CA GLU A 288 4.78 9.18 2.55
C GLU A 288 3.85 9.25 3.76
N GLY A 289 4.00 8.32 4.70
CA GLY A 289 3.37 8.38 6.01
C GLY A 289 3.30 9.77 6.65
N VAL A 290 2.20 9.99 7.36
CA VAL A 290 1.94 11.20 8.17
C VAL A 290 1.42 10.81 9.54
N ALA A 291 1.88 11.52 10.56
CA ALA A 291 1.37 11.41 11.93
C ALA A 291 1.07 12.79 12.52
N GLU A 292 -0.15 12.96 13.05
CA GLU A 292 -0.45 14.10 13.92
C GLU A 292 0.04 13.81 15.35
N SER A 293 0.81 14.73 15.92
CA SER A 293 1.31 14.64 17.30
C SER A 293 1.57 16.03 17.86
N ASN A 294 1.05 16.32 19.05
CA ASN A 294 1.29 17.57 19.78
C ASN A 294 1.02 18.85 18.95
N GLY A 295 -0.08 18.87 18.18
CA GLY A 295 -0.45 20.02 17.35
C GLY A 295 0.42 20.21 16.11
N LYS A 296 1.16 19.17 15.71
CA LYS A 296 1.99 19.17 14.50
C LYS A 296 1.65 17.97 13.62
N LEU A 297 1.79 18.13 12.32
CA LEU A 297 1.86 17.02 11.37
C LEU A 297 3.32 16.71 11.10
N VAL A 298 3.70 15.45 11.21
CA VAL A 298 5.04 14.97 10.93
C VAL A 298 4.95 13.99 9.77
N VAL A 299 5.66 14.31 8.69
CA VAL A 299 5.53 13.63 7.39
C VAL A 299 6.90 13.11 6.99
N ALA A 300 6.97 11.84 6.58
CA ALA A 300 8.17 11.30 5.96
C ALA A 300 8.24 11.73 4.49
N MET A 301 9.40 12.19 4.03
CA MET A 301 9.68 12.34 2.61
C MET A 301 10.51 11.13 2.16
N GLN A 302 10.06 10.41 1.14
CA GLN A 302 10.59 9.09 0.79
C GLN A 302 12.11 9.10 0.58
N ARG A 303 12.59 10.11 -0.14
CA ARG A 303 13.98 10.23 -0.60
C ARG A 303 14.45 11.69 -0.66
N ALA A 304 15.76 11.86 -0.80
CA ALA A 304 16.38 13.16 -1.01
C ALA A 304 15.87 13.83 -2.29
N TRP A 305 15.55 15.13 -2.20
CA TRP A 305 15.13 15.94 -3.33
C TRP A 305 16.31 16.58 -4.05
N LEU A 306 16.02 17.38 -5.09
CA LEU A 306 17.04 17.99 -5.93
C LEU A 306 18.07 18.77 -5.09
N GLY A 307 19.35 18.42 -5.25
CA GLY A 307 20.46 19.07 -4.54
C GLY A 307 20.71 18.57 -3.12
N GLU A 308 19.95 17.57 -2.65
CA GLU A 308 20.06 17.02 -1.30
C GLU A 308 20.67 15.62 -1.28
N THR A 309 21.25 15.25 -0.14
CA THR A 309 21.86 13.94 0.08
C THR A 309 21.05 13.04 1.02
N MET A 310 20.07 13.60 1.73
CA MET A 310 19.22 12.89 2.68
C MET A 310 17.75 13.29 2.48
N PRO A 311 16.79 12.36 2.68
CA PRO A 311 15.39 12.72 2.82
C PRO A 311 15.16 13.60 4.04
N ARG A 312 13.97 14.17 4.12
CA ARG A 312 13.52 15.00 5.24
C ARG A 312 12.40 14.31 6.01
N ILE A 313 12.35 14.58 7.31
CA ILE A 313 11.12 14.56 8.09
C ILE A 313 10.60 16.00 8.10
N ALA A 314 9.46 16.21 7.46
CA ALA A 314 8.81 17.51 7.37
C ALA A 314 7.82 17.67 8.54
N VAL A 315 7.84 18.81 9.19
CA VAL A 315 7.03 19.10 10.38
C VAL A 315 6.22 20.36 10.13
N TYR A 316 4.90 20.22 10.06
CA TYR A 316 3.97 21.34 9.91
C TYR A 316 3.29 21.66 11.23
N ASP A 317 3.44 22.89 11.72
CA ASP A 317 2.75 23.35 12.92
C ASP A 317 1.30 23.75 12.59
N LEU A 318 0.32 23.09 13.20
CA LEU A 318 -1.10 23.30 12.89
C LEU A 318 -1.61 24.66 13.37
N THR A 319 -0.96 25.28 14.35
CA THR A 319 -1.36 26.58 14.90
C THR A 319 -0.62 27.71 14.20
N ALA A 320 0.71 27.63 14.13
CA ALA A 320 1.54 28.64 13.51
C ALA A 320 1.47 28.61 11.98
N LYS A 321 1.02 27.49 11.39
CA LYS A 321 0.93 27.28 9.94
C LYS A 321 2.30 27.41 9.25
N THR A 322 3.35 26.96 9.93
CA THR A 322 4.75 27.03 9.49
C THR A 322 5.36 25.63 9.35
N TRP A 323 6.31 25.50 8.42
CA TRP A 323 7.08 24.28 8.22
C TRP A 323 8.44 24.33 8.92
N GLN A 324 8.90 23.17 9.40
CA GLN A 324 10.28 22.86 9.77
C GLN A 324 10.69 21.57 9.06
N PHE A 325 11.98 21.40 8.79
CA PHE A 325 12.51 20.25 8.07
C PHE A 325 13.74 19.70 8.79
N HIS A 326 13.80 18.38 8.95
CA HIS A 326 14.97 17.72 9.55
C HIS A 326 15.46 16.63 8.62
N PHE A 327 16.77 16.52 8.42
CA PHE A 327 17.33 15.48 7.57
C PHE A 327 17.29 14.12 8.27
N TYR A 328 16.94 13.07 7.54
CA TYR A 328 16.92 11.70 8.02
C TYR A 328 18.05 10.89 7.36
N PRO A 329 19.00 10.32 8.13
CA PRO A 329 20.07 9.50 7.57
C PRO A 329 19.56 8.10 7.19
N LEU A 330 19.55 7.79 5.89
CA LEU A 330 19.20 6.45 5.39
C LEU A 330 20.36 5.47 5.56
N ASP A 331 20.03 4.19 5.75
CA ASP A 331 20.99 3.11 5.60
C ASP A 331 21.42 2.99 4.13
N PRO A 332 22.68 2.61 3.85
CA PRO A 332 23.12 2.39 2.49
C PRO A 332 22.41 1.19 1.88
N ALA A 333 22.04 1.30 0.60
CA ALA A 333 21.53 0.16 -0.17
C ALA A 333 22.60 -0.93 -0.26
N THR A 334 22.21 -2.17 0.04
CA THR A 334 23.13 -3.33 0.08
C THR A 334 22.65 -4.51 -0.77
N SER A 335 21.55 -4.34 -1.51
CA SER A 335 21.05 -5.37 -2.41
C SER A 335 22.07 -5.66 -3.53
N PRO A 336 22.28 -6.94 -3.87
CA PRO A 336 23.14 -7.31 -4.99
C PRO A 336 22.56 -6.89 -6.35
N ASN A 337 21.27 -6.56 -6.41
CA ASN A 337 20.63 -6.01 -7.60
C ASN A 337 20.78 -4.47 -7.70
N GLY A 338 21.48 -3.84 -6.75
CA GLY A 338 21.50 -2.40 -6.60
C GLY A 338 20.15 -1.89 -6.05
N GLY A 339 19.77 -0.69 -6.48
CA GLY A 339 18.55 -0.02 -6.01
C GLY A 339 18.81 1.04 -4.94
N TRP A 340 17.78 1.38 -4.19
CA TRP A 340 17.76 2.48 -3.24
C TRP A 340 17.02 2.13 -1.96
N VAL A 341 17.34 2.87 -0.89
CA VAL A 341 16.64 2.84 0.40
C VAL A 341 15.84 4.14 0.54
N GLY A 342 14.67 4.07 1.15
CA GLY A 342 13.79 5.21 1.38
C GLY A 342 12.86 4.97 2.56
N LEU A 343 12.16 6.03 2.94
CA LEU A 343 11.11 5.99 3.96
C LEU A 343 9.77 5.66 3.32
N SER A 344 8.86 4.99 4.02
CA SER A 344 7.53 4.71 3.47
C SER A 344 6.38 4.95 4.44
N GLU A 345 6.65 5.07 5.74
CA GLU A 345 5.60 5.30 6.72
C GLU A 345 6.17 5.89 8.02
N ILE A 346 5.34 6.64 8.75
CA ILE A 346 5.66 7.19 10.07
C ILE A 346 4.44 7.19 10.99
N THR A 347 4.59 6.61 12.18
CA THR A 347 3.54 6.54 13.20
C THR A 347 3.99 7.21 14.49
N ALA A 348 3.12 8.04 15.09
CA ALA A 348 3.40 8.66 16.39
C ALA A 348 3.40 7.63 17.53
N LEU A 349 4.38 7.74 18.42
CA LEU A 349 4.51 6.96 19.66
C LEU A 349 4.23 7.80 20.92
N GLY A 350 3.87 9.07 20.75
CA GLY A 350 3.75 10.05 21.82
C GLY A 350 5.10 10.63 22.28
N ASN A 351 5.04 11.76 22.99
CA ASN A 351 6.23 12.49 23.48
C ASN A 351 7.24 12.81 22.37
N ASN A 352 6.77 13.30 21.21
CA ASN A 352 7.61 13.62 20.04
C ASN A 352 8.47 12.47 19.49
N ARG A 353 8.12 11.22 19.83
CA ARG A 353 8.77 10.03 19.27
C ARG A 353 7.91 9.40 18.19
N PHE A 354 8.56 8.87 17.18
CA PHE A 354 7.92 8.28 16.02
C PHE A 354 8.60 6.98 15.63
N LEU A 355 7.79 6.04 15.13
CA LEU A 355 8.25 4.82 14.48
C LEU A 355 8.22 5.08 12.97
N VAL A 356 9.32 4.80 12.27
CA VAL A 356 9.50 5.08 10.85
C VAL A 356 9.82 3.78 10.15
N VAL A 357 9.16 3.53 9.02
CA VAL A 357 9.52 2.44 8.12
C VAL A 357 10.62 2.91 7.17
N GLU A 358 11.71 2.16 7.14
CA GLU A 358 12.81 2.34 6.19
C GLU A 358 13.04 1.04 5.43
N ARG A 359 12.96 1.08 4.11
CA ARG A 359 13.03 -0.10 3.26
C ARG A 359 13.90 0.11 2.02
N ASP A 360 14.43 -0.97 1.45
CA ASP A 360 14.95 -0.98 0.09
C ASP A 360 13.86 -1.31 -0.95
N ASN A 361 14.11 -0.95 -2.21
CA ASN A 361 13.15 -1.11 -3.31
C ASN A 361 13.28 -2.48 -4.00
N GLN A 362 13.55 -3.48 -3.18
CA GLN A 362 13.92 -4.80 -3.62
C GLN A 362 13.01 -5.80 -2.94
N ASN A 363 12.74 -6.91 -3.62
CA ASN A 363 11.90 -7.99 -3.15
C ASN A 363 12.62 -9.33 -3.22
N GLY A 364 11.92 -10.40 -2.86
CA GLY A 364 12.36 -11.77 -3.04
C GLY A 364 13.78 -12.01 -2.52
N PRO A 365 14.68 -12.61 -3.31
CA PRO A 365 16.04 -12.92 -2.90
C PRO A 365 16.97 -11.69 -2.81
N ASP A 366 16.57 -10.54 -3.36
CA ASP A 366 17.40 -9.33 -3.43
C ASP A 366 17.10 -8.35 -2.29
N ALA A 367 15.94 -8.45 -1.65
CA ALA A 367 15.60 -7.66 -0.46
C ALA A 367 16.65 -7.80 0.66
N ARG A 368 17.08 -6.68 1.22
CA ARG A 368 18.06 -6.59 2.32
C ARG A 368 17.58 -5.73 3.48
N ILE A 369 16.80 -4.69 3.22
CA ILE A 369 16.42 -3.69 4.22
C ILE A 369 14.90 -3.56 4.26
N LYS A 370 14.31 -3.95 5.39
CA LYS A 370 12.91 -3.75 5.77
C LYS A 370 12.90 -3.50 7.28
N ARG A 371 12.96 -2.25 7.72
CA ARG A 371 13.29 -1.92 9.13
C ARG A 371 12.31 -0.92 9.73
N LEU A 372 12.11 -1.08 11.04
CA LEU A 372 11.45 -0.10 11.88
C LEU A 372 12.51 0.64 12.70
N TYR A 373 12.55 1.94 12.54
CA TYR A 373 13.41 2.84 13.28
C TYR A 373 12.59 3.76 14.19
N ARG A 374 13.13 4.09 15.36
CA ARG A 374 12.58 5.13 16.22
C ARG A 374 13.38 6.41 16.07
N ILE A 375 12.69 7.53 15.89
CA ILE A 375 13.24 8.89 15.95
C ILE A 375 12.59 9.70 17.08
N ASP A 376 13.26 10.75 17.53
CA ASP A 376 12.77 11.72 18.52
C ASP A 376 13.01 13.14 18.01
N LEU A 377 11.96 13.97 17.99
CA LEU A 377 12.03 15.36 17.54
C LEU A 377 12.18 16.36 18.69
N THR A 378 12.29 15.90 19.94
CA THR A 378 12.43 16.77 21.11
C THR A 378 13.71 17.60 21.01
N GLY A 379 13.56 18.93 20.92
CA GLY A 379 14.69 19.86 20.84
C GLY A 379 15.43 19.83 19.50
N ALA A 380 14.93 19.12 18.48
CA ALA A 380 15.51 19.13 17.15
C ALA A 380 15.38 20.53 16.53
N ALA A 381 16.49 21.09 16.04
CA ALA A 381 16.51 22.37 15.35
C ALA A 381 16.12 22.19 13.88
N ASP A 382 15.49 23.21 13.28
CA ASP A 382 15.23 23.23 11.84
C ASP A 382 16.55 23.08 11.05
N GLY A 383 16.54 22.23 10.02
CA GLY A 383 17.71 21.85 9.22
C GLY A 383 18.67 20.85 9.86
N SER A 384 18.42 20.38 11.10
CA SER A 384 19.30 19.38 11.75
C SER A 384 19.17 17.98 11.15
N THR A 385 20.23 17.18 11.21
CA THR A 385 20.14 15.73 10.95
C THR A 385 19.70 14.98 12.20
N LEU A 386 18.65 14.17 12.08
CA LEU A 386 18.11 13.35 13.15
C LEU A 386 19.01 12.14 13.45
N THR A 387 18.85 11.60 14.66
CA THR A 387 19.37 10.27 15.01
C THR A 387 18.22 9.27 15.00
N LYS A 388 18.53 8.01 14.64
CA LYS A 388 17.56 6.92 14.60
C LYS A 388 18.06 5.72 15.39
N THR A 389 17.14 4.98 16.01
CA THR A 389 17.43 3.74 16.75
C THR A 389 16.69 2.57 16.12
N LEU A 390 17.38 1.49 15.75
CA LEU A 390 16.73 0.30 15.21
C LEU A 390 15.80 -0.30 16.27
N VAL A 391 14.53 -0.48 15.92
CA VAL A 391 13.52 -1.16 16.74
C VAL A 391 13.36 -2.61 16.29
N ARG A 392 13.26 -2.85 14.98
CA ARG A 392 13.07 -4.20 14.43
C ARG A 392 13.55 -4.31 12.98
N ASP A 393 14.17 -5.43 12.65
CA ASP A 393 14.34 -5.89 11.28
C ASP A 393 13.16 -6.81 10.92
N LEU A 394 12.41 -6.45 9.88
CA LEU A 394 11.18 -7.10 9.42
C LEU A 394 11.46 -8.21 8.40
N MET A 395 12.70 -8.39 7.94
CA MET A 395 13.05 -9.47 7.02
C MET A 395 12.67 -10.87 7.53
N PRO A 396 12.87 -11.22 8.83
CA PRO A 396 12.40 -12.49 9.37
C PRO A 396 10.87 -12.63 9.35
N ASP A 397 10.14 -11.54 9.61
CA ASP A 397 8.68 -11.54 9.62
C ASP A 397 8.12 -11.77 8.22
N LEU A 398 8.64 -11.06 7.21
CA LEU A 398 8.25 -11.23 5.80
C LEU A 398 8.63 -12.61 5.24
N ARG A 399 9.73 -13.21 5.70
CA ARG A 399 10.15 -14.57 5.29
C ARG A 399 9.31 -15.67 5.93
N ALA A 400 8.54 -15.38 6.98
CA ALA A 400 7.78 -16.38 7.72
C ALA A 400 6.70 -17.04 6.86
N THR A 401 6.19 -16.36 5.84
CA THR A 401 5.22 -16.91 4.86
C THR A 401 5.85 -17.92 3.90
N ARG A 402 7.20 -17.99 3.85
CA ARG A 402 7.99 -18.83 2.93
C ARG A 402 7.74 -18.54 1.44
N GLY A 403 7.10 -17.41 1.13
CA GLY A 403 7.03 -16.84 -0.20
C GLY A 403 8.18 -15.87 -0.48
N PRO A 404 8.15 -15.19 -1.64
CA PRO A 404 9.01 -14.03 -1.90
C PRO A 404 8.83 -12.97 -0.80
N VAL A 405 9.93 -12.34 -0.39
CA VAL A 405 9.86 -11.16 0.48
C VAL A 405 9.21 -10.02 -0.31
N LEU A 406 8.12 -9.46 0.20
CA LEU A 406 7.42 -8.35 -0.47
C LEU A 406 8.21 -7.04 -0.34
N GLU A 407 8.10 -6.15 -1.33
CA GLU A 407 8.88 -4.91 -1.40
C GLU A 407 8.37 -3.84 -0.44
N LYS A 408 7.10 -3.47 -0.61
CA LYS A 408 6.55 -2.22 -0.09
C LYS A 408 5.85 -2.46 1.23
N ILE A 409 6.44 -1.95 2.31
CA ILE A 409 5.76 -1.85 3.61
C ILE A 409 5.31 -0.39 3.72
N GLU A 410 4.03 -0.13 3.48
CA GLU A 410 3.52 1.24 3.32
C GLU A 410 2.42 1.59 4.33
N GLY A 411 1.99 0.65 5.17
CA GLY A 411 1.15 0.97 6.32
C GLY A 411 1.71 0.41 7.62
N LEU A 412 1.67 1.22 8.69
CA LEU A 412 2.15 0.88 10.03
C LEU A 412 1.19 1.47 11.06
N ALA A 413 0.72 0.66 12.00
CA ALA A 413 -0.13 1.14 13.07
C ALA A 413 0.26 0.56 14.43
N VAL A 414 0.08 1.38 15.46
CA VAL A 414 0.21 0.97 16.87
C VAL A 414 -1.18 1.03 17.49
N LEU A 415 -1.76 -0.14 17.78
CA LEU A 415 -3.07 -0.23 18.44
C LEU A 415 -3.00 0.33 19.85
N ALA A 416 -4.15 0.73 20.39
CA ALA A 416 -4.29 1.14 21.79
C ALA A 416 -3.82 0.06 22.80
N SER A 417 -3.79 -1.21 22.38
CA SER A 417 -3.26 -2.34 23.16
C SER A 417 -1.72 -2.36 23.23
N GLY A 418 -1.03 -1.52 22.46
CA GLY A 418 0.43 -1.52 22.25
C GLY A 418 0.92 -2.51 21.18
N GLU A 419 0.02 -3.25 20.54
CA GLU A 419 0.37 -4.12 19.41
C GLU A 419 0.73 -3.29 18.17
N VAL A 420 1.86 -3.62 17.55
CA VAL A 420 2.31 -3.02 16.28
C VAL A 420 1.94 -3.96 15.14
N LEU A 421 1.40 -3.40 14.07
CA LEU A 421 1.10 -4.09 12.83
C LEU A 421 1.61 -3.31 11.63
N PHE A 422 1.96 -4.03 10.56
CA PHE A 422 2.23 -3.41 9.27
C PHE A 422 1.43 -4.11 8.17
N VAL A 423 1.22 -3.41 7.05
CA VAL A 423 0.64 -3.96 5.82
C VAL A 423 1.57 -3.68 4.65
N THR A 424 1.63 -4.62 3.71
CA THR A 424 2.35 -4.43 2.46
C THR A 424 1.44 -3.92 1.36
N ASP A 425 1.92 -2.93 0.62
CA ASP A 425 1.28 -2.53 -0.62
C ASP A 425 1.58 -3.56 -1.73
N ASN A 426 0.59 -3.82 -2.57
CA ASN A 426 0.65 -4.75 -3.68
C ASN A 426 0.63 -4.07 -5.06
N ASP A 427 0.80 -2.75 -5.14
CA ASP A 427 0.85 -1.97 -6.39
C ASP A 427 -0.38 -2.15 -7.30
N GLY A 428 -1.54 -2.51 -6.73
CA GLY A 428 -2.72 -2.81 -7.55
C GLY A 428 -2.54 -4.03 -8.46
N VAL A 429 -1.66 -4.95 -8.09
CA VAL A 429 -1.25 -6.11 -8.91
C VAL A 429 -0.53 -5.69 -10.20
N ASN A 430 0.09 -4.51 -10.21
CA ASN A 430 0.91 -4.07 -11.34
C ASN A 430 2.38 -4.42 -11.10
N ASP A 431 2.94 -5.32 -11.91
CA ASP A 431 4.33 -5.78 -11.82
C ASP A 431 4.72 -6.35 -10.43
N SER A 432 3.68 -6.76 -9.68
CA SER A 432 3.72 -7.30 -8.33
C SER A 432 2.89 -8.59 -8.29
N SER A 433 3.20 -9.50 -7.36
CA SER A 433 2.42 -10.73 -7.19
C SER A 433 1.00 -10.50 -6.64
N GLY A 434 0.62 -9.25 -6.34
CA GLY A 434 -0.68 -8.91 -5.76
C GLY A 434 -0.86 -9.36 -4.30
N GLU A 435 0.11 -10.07 -3.72
CA GLU A 435 0.03 -10.53 -2.34
C GLU A 435 0.08 -9.34 -1.37
N THR A 436 -0.93 -9.22 -0.51
CA THR A 436 -0.91 -8.32 0.64
C THR A 436 -0.71 -9.12 1.92
N GLN A 437 0.28 -8.72 2.72
CA GLN A 437 0.53 -9.26 4.05
C GLN A 437 0.22 -8.21 5.12
N LEU A 438 -0.83 -8.44 5.90
CA LEU A 438 -1.06 -7.77 7.18
C LEU A 438 -0.41 -8.59 8.30
N VAL A 439 0.67 -8.06 8.88
CA VAL A 439 1.49 -8.78 9.87
C VAL A 439 1.37 -8.12 11.23
N ARG A 440 1.16 -8.93 12.27
CA ARG A 440 1.19 -8.51 13.67
C ARG A 440 2.56 -8.78 14.27
N LEU A 441 3.22 -7.72 14.72
CA LEU A 441 4.53 -7.80 15.36
C LEU A 441 4.44 -8.02 16.88
N GLY A 442 3.24 -7.85 17.45
CA GLY A 442 3.03 -7.85 18.89
C GLY A 442 3.51 -6.56 19.55
N ARG A 443 3.79 -6.62 20.86
CA ARG A 443 4.24 -5.46 21.66
C ARG A 443 5.75 -5.33 21.63
N ILE A 444 6.26 -4.60 20.64
CA ILE A 444 7.71 -4.45 20.38
C ILE A 444 8.29 -3.12 20.87
N LEU A 445 7.49 -2.25 21.49
CA LEU A 445 7.86 -0.88 21.85
C LEU A 445 8.20 -0.68 23.34
N ASN A 446 8.42 -1.78 24.07
CA ASN A 446 8.74 -1.76 25.50
C ASN A 446 10.12 -1.21 25.80
#